data_AF-A0A1H7GXS3-F1
#
_entry.id   AF-A0A1H7GXS3-F1
#
_cell.length_a   1.000
_cell.length_b   1.000
_cell.length_c   1.000
_cell.angle_alpha   90.00
_cell.angle_beta   90.00
_cell.angle_gamma   90.00
#
_symmetry.space_group_name_H-M   'P 1'
#
loop_
_entity.id
_entity.type
_entity.pdbx_description
1 polymer ?
#
loop_
_entity_poly.entity_id
_entity_poly.type
_entity_poly.pdbx_seq_one_letter_code
_entity_poly.pdbx_strand_id
1 'polypeptide(L)' 'MRYYKESEKGVEAVCKLMEDMKNQKAQETRLDDIQKMMTKLKLTVEQAMDVLDIPPAERMSYLERIDAR' A
#
# COMPACT_ATOMS: atom_id res chain seq x y z
N MET A 1 -28.73 3.02 5.26
CA MET A 1 -27.77 4.05 5.73
C MET A 1 -28.35 5.42 5.43
N ARG A 2 -28.42 6.29 6.45
CA ARG A 2 -29.00 7.63 6.34
C ARG A 2 -27.95 8.58 5.77
N TYR A 3 -28.26 9.23 4.66
CA TYR A 3 -27.48 10.30 4.06
C TYR A 3 -27.52 11.53 4.97
N TYR A 4 -26.36 12.01 5.44
CA TYR A 4 -26.26 13.24 6.23
C TYR A 4 -25.34 14.25 5.56
N LYS A 5 -26.01 15.24 4.96
CA LYS A 5 -25.74 16.69 4.93
C LYS A 5 -24.35 17.15 4.51
N GLU A 6 -24.32 17.63 3.27
CA GLU A 6 -23.40 18.62 2.71
C GLU A 6 -23.14 19.76 3.71
N SER A 7 -21.93 19.79 4.26
CA SER A 7 -21.33 20.99 4.85
C SER A 7 -19.97 21.14 4.16
N GLU A 8 -19.74 22.27 3.50
CA GLU A 8 -18.56 22.50 2.66
C GLU A 8 -17.22 22.30 3.40
N LYS A 9 -17.20 22.36 4.74
CA LYS A 9 -16.03 22.05 5.59
C LYS A 9 -15.82 20.56 5.89
N GLY A 10 -16.83 19.71 5.68
CA GLY A 10 -16.78 18.26 5.94
C GLY A 10 -16.28 17.45 4.75
N VAL A 11 -16.41 17.97 3.53
CA VAL A 11 -15.98 17.30 2.29
C VAL A 11 -14.46 17.22 2.20
N GLU A 12 -13.74 18.27 2.64
CA GLU A 12 -12.27 18.27 2.69
C GLU A 12 -11.71 17.26 3.71
N ALA A 13 -12.37 17.09 4.85
CA ALA A 13 -11.97 16.11 5.87
C ALA A 13 -12.16 14.67 5.38
N VAL A 14 -13.23 14.40 4.62
CA VAL A 14 -13.50 13.08 4.02
C VAL A 14 -12.54 12.78 2.87
N CYS A 15 -12.17 13.77 2.04
CA CYS A 15 -11.18 13.56 0.98
C CYS A 15 -9.82 13.13 1.56
N LYS A 16 -9.32 13.81 2.59
CA LYS A 16 -8.02 13.45 3.21
C LYS A 16 -8.05 12.07 3.88
N LEU A 17 -9.10 11.76 4.64
CA LEU A 17 -9.26 10.44 5.26
C LEU A 17 -9.37 9.31 4.22
N MET A 18 -10.01 9.54 3.08
CA MET A 18 -10.10 8.55 1.99
C MET A 18 -8.76 8.39 1.25
N GLU A 19 -7.98 9.45 1.08
CA GLU A 19 -6.65 9.38 0.47
C GLU A 19 -5.64 8.67 1.37
N ASP A 20 -5.62 8.97 2.67
CA ASP A 20 -4.75 8.29 3.65
C ASP A 20 -5.08 6.79 3.78
N MET A 21 -6.38 6.45 3.83
CA MET A 21 -6.81 5.04 3.83
C MET A 21 -6.46 4.31 2.54
N LYS A 22 -6.49 5.00 1.38
CA LYS A 22 -6.04 4.43 0.11
C LYS A 22 -4.54 4.15 0.12
N ASN A 23 -3.74 5.07 0.65
CA ASN A 23 -2.29 4.95 0.66
C ASN A 23 -1.79 3.82 1.56
N GLN A 24 -2.35 3.69 2.77
CA GLN A 24 -1.98 2.61 3.69
C GLN A 24 -2.37 1.24 3.13
N LYS A 25 -3.60 1.13 2.61
CA LYS A 25 -4.08 -0.13 2.03
C LYS A 25 -3.30 -0.52 0.77
N ALA A 26 -2.88 0.44 -0.03
CA ALA A 26 -2.02 0.20 -1.18
C ALA A 26 -0.65 -0.36 -0.79
N GLN A 27 -0.03 0.17 0.28
CA GLN A 27 1.25 -0.34 0.78
C GLN A 27 1.13 -1.76 1.34
N GLU A 28 0.09 -2.05 2.14
CA GLU A 28 -0.15 -3.39 2.66
C GLU A 28 -0.43 -4.40 1.55
N THR A 29 -1.21 -4.01 0.54
CA THR A 29 -1.47 -4.87 -0.63
C THR A 29 -0.19 -5.18 -1.39
N ARG A 30 0.68 -4.18 -1.59
CA ARG A 30 1.99 -4.38 -2.25
C ARG A 30 2.87 -5.34 -1.46
N LEU A 31 2.93 -5.24 -0.13
CA LEU A 31 3.69 -6.20 0.70
C LEU A 31 3.16 -7.63 0.59
N ASP A 32 1.86 -7.81 0.63
CA ASP A 32 1.22 -9.12 0.46
C ASP A 32 1.47 -9.70 -0.94
N ASP A 33 1.44 -8.85 -1.97
CA ASP A 33 1.78 -9.24 -3.34
C ASP A 33 3.26 -9.63 -3.48
N ILE A 34 4.20 -8.87 -2.89
CA ILE A 34 5.63 -9.25 -2.84
C ILE A 34 5.78 -10.63 -2.20
N GLN A 35 5.12 -10.87 -1.06
CA GLN A 35 5.20 -12.13 -0.35
C GLN A 35 4.60 -13.29 -1.15
N LYS A 36 3.47 -13.07 -1.82
CA LYS A 36 2.87 -14.06 -2.74
C LYS A 36 3.79 -14.36 -3.92
N MET A 37 4.46 -13.36 -4.48
CA MET A 37 5.43 -13.56 -5.56
C MET A 37 6.63 -14.38 -5.07
N MET A 38 7.15 -14.09 -3.88
CA MET A 38 8.24 -14.89 -3.29
C MET A 38 7.84 -16.34 -3.03
N THR A 39 6.65 -16.57 -2.48
CA THR A 39 6.21 -17.92 -2.08
C THR A 39 5.67 -18.75 -3.23
N LYS A 40 4.83 -18.17 -4.10
CA LYS A 40 4.19 -18.87 -5.22
C LYS A 40 5.07 -18.96 -6.46
N LEU A 41 5.81 -17.90 -6.77
CA LEU A 41 6.64 -17.82 -7.97
C LEU A 41 8.12 -18.07 -7.67
N LYS A 42 8.50 -18.29 -6.40
CA LYS A 42 9.89 -18.46 -5.94
C LYS A 42 10.81 -17.33 -6.40
N LEU A 43 10.26 -16.11 -6.53
CA LEU A 43 11.02 -14.92 -6.88
C LEU A 43 11.79 -14.39 -5.67
N THR A 44 12.91 -13.72 -5.93
CA THR A 44 13.55 -12.93 -4.88
C THR A 44 12.72 -11.68 -4.58
N VAL A 45 12.93 -11.11 -3.40
CA VAL A 45 12.20 -9.90 -2.99
C VAL A 45 12.46 -8.74 -3.96
N GLU A 46 13.67 -8.65 -4.50
CA GLU A 46 14.06 -7.65 -5.51
C GLU A 46 13.30 -7.85 -6.83
N GLN A 47 13.20 -9.10 -7.31
CA GLN A 47 12.44 -9.42 -8.52
C GLN A 47 10.95 -9.14 -8.34
N ALA A 48 10.38 -9.46 -7.18
CA ALA A 48 9.00 -9.13 -6.86
C ALA A 48 8.77 -7.61 -6.82
N MET A 49 9.73 -6.85 -6.28
CA MET A 49 9.69 -5.39 -6.28
C MET A 49 9.85 -4.80 -7.68
N ASP A 50 10.68 -5.40 -8.55
CA ASP A 50 10.78 -5.03 -9.97
C ASP A 50 9.45 -5.28 -10.72
N VAL A 51 8.79 -6.42 -10.49
CA VAL A 51 7.49 -6.75 -11.10
C VAL A 51 6.39 -5.77 -10.67
N LEU A 52 6.49 -5.23 -9.45
CA LEU A 52 5.56 -4.23 -8.93
C LEU A 52 5.97 -2.78 -9.24
N ASP A 53 7.00 -2.59 -10.09
CA ASP A 53 7.57 -1.28 -10.45
C ASP A 53 7.86 -0.41 -9.22
N ILE A 54 8.34 -1.03 -8.13
CA ILE A 54 8.64 -0.31 -6.89
C ILE A 54 9.95 0.45 -7.07
N PRO A 55 9.94 1.78 -6.93
CA PRO A 55 11.14 2.59 -7.11
C PRO A 55 12.19 2.26 -6.05
N PRO A 56 13.50 2.31 -6.38
CA PRO A 56 14.58 1.94 -5.46
C PRO A 56 14.54 2.68 -4.12
N ALA A 57 14.08 3.95 -4.13
CA ALA A 57 13.94 4.76 -2.93
C ALA A 57 12.94 4.18 -1.90
N GLU A 58 11.91 3.47 -2.37
CA GLU A 58 10.91 2.85 -1.50
C GLU A 58 11.27 1.41 -1.12
N ARG A 59 12.09 0.71 -1.92
CA ARG A 59 12.46 -0.70 -1.70
C ARG A 59 13.02 -0.95 -0.31
N MET A 60 13.82 -0.02 0.21
CA MET A 60 14.41 -0.13 1.54
C MET A 60 13.34 -0.24 2.64
N SER A 61 12.26 0.56 2.54
CA SER A 61 11.13 0.49 3.48
C SER A 61 10.34 -0.82 3.42
N TYR A 62 10.20 -1.40 2.21
CA TYR A 62 9.55 -2.69 2.02
C TYR A 62 10.43 -3.84 2.52
N LEU A 63 11.74 -3.78 2.29
CA LEU A 63 12.72 -4.75 2.80
C LEU A 63 12.72 -4.82 4.32
N GLU A 64 12.80 -3.66 5.00
CA GLU A 64 12.75 -3.61 6.47
C GLU A 64 11.46 -4.23 7.01
N ARG A 65 10.32 -3.97 6.37
CA ARG A 65 9.02 -4.53 6.77
C ARG A 65 8.90 -6.04 6.53
N ILE A 66 9.60 -6.57 5.52
CA ILE A 66 9.63 -8.01 5.22
C ILE A 66 10.56 -8.76 6.17
N ASP A 67 11.72 -8.17 6.51
CA ASP A 67 12.72 -8.77 7.40
C ASP A 67 12.35 -8.67 8.89
N ALA A 68 11.57 -7.65 9.27
CA ALA A 68 11.11 -7.46 10.65
C ALA A 68 10.02 -8.45 11.13
N ARG A 69 9.71 -9.51 10.37
CA ARG A 69 8.59 -10.41 10.60
C ARG A 69 9.02 -11.88 10.75
#